data_AF-A0A852YQ03-F1
#
_entry.id   AF-A0A852YQ03-F1
#
_cell.length_a   1.000
_cell.length_b   1.000
_cell.length_c   1.000
_cell.angle_alpha   90.00
_cell.angle_beta   90.00
_cell.angle_gamma   90.00
#
_symmetry.space_group_name_H-M   'P 1'
#
loop_
_entity.id
_entity.type
_entity.pdbx_description
1 polymer ?
#
loop_
_entity_poly.entity_id
_entity_poly.type
_entity_poly.pdbx_seq_one_letter_code
_entity_poly.pdbx_strand_id
1 'polypeptide(L)' 'MFIEGKYGILWNLAVVAGVKRKRNGAIDLYFPVAGGNLTIGTDHPQYRQIDQFLAQHTLGPDQPS' A
#
# COMPACT_ATOMS: atom_id res chain seq x y z
N MET A 1 2.88 7.87 -5.81
CA MET A 1 4.05 6.96 -5.79
C MET A 1 3.68 5.70 -6.55
N PHE A 2 4.56 5.18 -7.42
CA PHE A 2 4.36 3.89 -8.10
C PHE A 2 5.24 2.83 -7.47
N ILE A 3 4.74 1.60 -7.40
CA ILE A 3 5.51 0.43 -6.96
C ILE A 3 5.36 -0.70 -7.96
N GLU A 4 6.43 -1.45 -8.16
CA GLU A 4 6.43 -2.59 -9.07
C GLU A 4 5.90 -3.83 -8.34
N GLY A 5 4.83 -4.39 -8.87
CA GLY A 5 4.28 -5.66 -8.43
C GLY A 5 4.90 -6.83 -9.18
N LYS A 6 4.26 -8.00 -9.07
CA LYS A 6 4.68 -9.19 -9.81
C LYS A 6 4.57 -8.95 -11.33
N TYR A 7 5.56 -9.42 -12.09
CA TYR A 7 5.62 -9.32 -13.57
C TYR A 7 5.80 -7.91 -14.14
N GLY A 8 6.39 -6.97 -13.39
CA GLY A 8 6.69 -5.64 -13.89
C GLY A 8 5.50 -4.67 -13.96
N ILE A 9 4.35 -5.07 -13.40
CA ILE A 9 3.15 -4.23 -13.37
C ILE A 9 3.36 -3.12 -12.34
N LEU A 10 3.20 -1.86 -12.76
CA LEU A 10 3.30 -0.71 -11.88
C LEU A 10 1.95 -0.38 -11.23
N TRP A 11 1.94 -0.28 -9.90
CA TRP A 11 0.76 0.05 -9.10
C TRP A 11 0.88 1.46 -8.54
N ASN A 12 -0.13 2.30 -8.79
CA ASN A 12 -0.17 3.66 -8.24
C ASN A 12 -0.73 3.65 -6.81
N LEU A 13 0.10 3.94 -5.82
CA LEU A 13 -0.31 3.98 -4.42
C LEU A 13 -1.36 5.05 -4.11
N ALA A 14 -1.53 6.06 -4.96
CA ALA A 14 -2.55 7.10 -4.77
C ALA A 14 -3.99 6.58 -4.96
N VAL A 15 -4.18 5.43 -5.61
CA VAL A 15 -5.50 4.81 -5.83
C VAL A 15 -5.77 3.62 -4.90
N VAL A 16 -4.96 3.46 -3.85
CA VAL A 16 -5.20 2.44 -2.81
C VAL A 16 -6.50 2.78 -2.09
N ALA A 17 -7.45 1.85 -2.15
CA ALA A 17 -8.75 1.97 -1.50
C ALA A 17 -8.72 1.50 -0.04
N GLY A 18 -7.72 0.69 0.34
CA GLY A 18 -7.57 0.22 1.71
C GLY A 18 -6.19 -0.33 2.01
N VAL A 19 -5.80 -0.27 3.29
CA VAL A 19 -4.51 -0.74 3.79
C VAL A 19 -4.73 -1.58 5.04
N LYS A 20 -4.08 -2.75 5.10
CA LYS A 20 -4.06 -3.58 6.31
C LYS A 20 -2.63 -3.98 6.67
N ARG A 21 -2.20 -3.64 7.89
CA ARG A 21 -0.89 -4.02 8.41
C ARG A 21 -0.97 -5.39 9.12
N LYS A 22 -0.06 -6.29 8.79
CA LYS A 22 0.09 -7.61 9.44
C LYS A 22 1.00 -7.53 10.65
N ARG A 23 0.91 -8.54 11.52
CA ARG A 23 1.74 -8.66 12.74
C ARG A 23 3.25 -8.70 12.45
N ASN A 24 3.65 -9.20 11.28
CA ASN A 24 5.05 -9.24 10.84
C ASN A 24 5.53 -7.94 10.16
N GLY A 25 4.71 -6.89 10.13
CA GLY A 25 5.03 -5.63 9.47
C GLY A 25 4.66 -5.56 7.98
N ALA A 26 4.34 -6.68 7.34
CA ALA A 26 3.91 -6.63 5.93
C ALA A 26 2.60 -5.82 5.76
N ILE A 27 2.46 -5.17 4.62
CA ILE A 27 1.34 -4.28 4.32
C ILE A 27 0.53 -4.88 3.17
N ASP A 28 -0.73 -5.22 3.41
CA ASP A 28 -1.67 -5.56 2.36
C ASP A 28 -2.33 -4.27 1.83
N LEU A 29 -2.29 -4.12 0.51
CA LEU A 29 -2.87 -3.00 -0.23
C LEU A 29 -4.04 -3.53 -1.07
N TYR A 30 -5.16 -2.85 -0.97
CA TYR A 30 -6.37 -3.14 -1.72
C TYR A 30 -6.61 -2.03 -2.75
N PHE A 31 -6.66 -2.41 -4.02
CA PHE A 31 -6.88 -1.54 -5.17
C PHE A 31 -8.25 -1.84 -5.80
N PRO A 32 -8.99 -0.84 -6.28
CA PRO A 32 -10.31 -1.02 -6.87
C PRO A 32 -10.24 -1.50 -8.33
N VAL A 33 -9.46 -2.55 -8.61
CA VAL A 33 -9.27 -3.13 -9.95
C VAL A 33 -9.33 -4.66 -9.90
N ALA A 34 -9.63 -5.31 -11.02
CA ALA A 34 -9.69 -6.78 -11.08
C ALA A 34 -8.32 -7.39 -10.74
N GLY A 35 -8.26 -8.24 -9.71
CA GLY A 35 -7.01 -8.81 -9.17
C GLY A 35 -6.22 -7.87 -8.26
N GLY A 36 -6.82 -6.76 -7.82
CA GLY A 36 -6.18 -5.61 -7.19
C GLY A 36 -5.70 -5.76 -5.75
N ASN A 37 -5.09 -6.87 -5.36
CA ASN A 37 -4.46 -6.99 -4.05
C ASN A 37 -2.95 -7.15 -4.18
N LEU A 38 -2.20 -6.37 -3.41
CA LEU A 38 -0.74 -6.44 -3.38
C LEU A 38 -0.26 -6.48 -1.93
N THR A 39 0.60 -7.43 -1.61
CA THR A 39 1.26 -7.48 -0.30
C THR A 39 2.69 -6.98 -0.44
N ILE A 40 3.06 -5.99 0.37
CA ILE A 40 4.41 -5.46 0.47
C ILE A 40 5.07 -6.04 1.71
N GLY A 41 6.12 -6.84 1.51
CA GLY A 41 6.96 -7.35 2.58
C GLY A 41 7.91 -6.27 3.13
N THR A 42 8.40 -6.47 4.35
CA THR A 42 9.37 -5.57 5.00
C THR A 42 10.73 -5.56 4.31
N ASP A 43 10.99 -6.56 3.47
CA ASP A 43 12.15 -6.72 2.60
C ASP A 43 12.06 -5.93 1.29
N HIS A 44 10.91 -5.31 0.98
CA HIS A 44 10.76 -4.51 -0.22
C HIS A 44 11.74 -3.31 -0.21
N PRO A 45 12.50 -3.04 -1.28
CA PRO A 45 13.54 -1.99 -1.30
C PRO A 45 13.01 -0.61 -0.93
N GLN A 46 11.74 -0.34 -1.25
CA GLN A 46 11.04 0.91 -0.97
C GLN A 46 10.09 0.84 0.23
N TYR A 47 10.14 -0.23 1.06
CA TYR A 47 9.18 -0.47 2.14
C TYR A 47 8.95 0.78 3.03
N ARG A 48 10.04 1.42 3.49
CA ARG A 48 9.95 2.62 4.35
C ARG A 48 9.28 3.81 3.65
N GLN A 49 9.56 4.00 2.37
CA GLN A 49 8.97 5.09 1.57
C GLN A 49 7.48 4.84 1.35
N ILE A 50 7.11 3.58 1.09
CA ILE A 50 5.72 3.14 0.95
C ILE A 50 4.96 3.38 2.25
N ASP A 51 5.49 2.93 3.39
CA ASP A 51 4.83 3.07 4.69
C ASP A 51 4.66 4.56 5.07
N GLN A 52 5.67 5.40 4.82
CA GLN A 52 5.57 6.85 5.01
C GLN A 52 4.53 7.50 4.09
N PHE A 53 4.52 7.13 2.80
CA PHE A 53 3.55 7.63 1.83
C PHE A 53 2.13 7.27 2.27
N LEU A 54 1.89 6.02 2.64
CA LEU A 54 0.59 5.55 3.10
C LEU A 54 0.20 6.25 4.40
N ALA A 55 1.10 6.38 5.38
CA ALA A 55 0.81 7.11 6.61
C ALA A 55 0.36 8.56 6.37
N GLN A 56 0.89 9.23 5.33
CA GLN A 56 0.49 10.59 4.96
C GLN A 56 -0.81 10.67 4.14
N HIS A 57 -1.17 9.62 3.41
CA HIS A 57 -2.24 9.64 2.40
C HIS A 57 -3.46 8.78 2.74
N THR A 58 -3.33 7.79 3.61
CA THR A 58 -4.44 6.88 4.01
C THR A 58 -4.94 7.11 5.44
N LEU A 59 -4.17 7.82 6.26
CA LEU A 59 -4.67 8.41 7.50
C LEU A 59 -5.14 9.83 7.18
N GLY A 60 -6.42 9.99 6.86
CA GLY A 60 -7.01 11.32 6.95
C GLY A 60 -6.88 11.83 8.39
N PRO A 61 -6.66 13.14 8.62
CA PRO A 61 -6.86 13.72 9.94
C PRO A 61 -8.32 13.43 10.34
N ASP A 62 -8.53 12.72 11.46
CA ASP A 62 -9.84 12.39 12.05
C ASP A 62 -10.99 12.23 11.03
N GLN A 63 -11.19 11.04 10.47
CA GLN A 63 -12.52 10.72 9.96
C GLN A 63 -13.41 10.33 11.15
N PRO A 64 -14.41 11.17 11.55
CA PRO A 64 -15.39 10.75 12.52
C PRO A 64 -16.18 9.55 11.96
N SER A 65 -16.38 8.58 12.84
CA SER A 65 -17.17 7.37 12.62
C SER A 65 -18.62 7.68 12.25
#